data_AF-A0A2X0U0H3-F1
#
_entry.id   AF-A0A2X0U0H3-F1
#
_cell.length_a   1.000
_cell.length_b   1.000
_cell.length_c   1.000
_cell.angle_alpha   90.00
_cell.angle_beta   90.00
_cell.angle_gamma   90.00
#
_symmetry.space_group_name_H-M   'P 1'
#
loop_
_entity.id
_entity.type
_entity.pdbx_description
1 polymer ?
#
loop_
_entity_poly.entity_id
_entity_poly.type
_entity_poly.pdbx_seq_one_letter_code
_entity_poly.pdbx_strand_id
1 'polypeptide(L)'
;MTNEAARAAASTTARIVWATADKYLRNVVEPQEYGDYILPFTVLRRLEFLLEDTKEDVIEFVEARSGMPLILIDIAVAEGFGLSVYNVSPLNLAHIASVDHNVDKGVLSYVNGFSHNIADIWTAFEFPKLVEKLSAANRLLAVVKHFSTLSLGSTSVEDSMMGDIFEDVMYRAFDKKGEGCGCFLYAA
;
A
#
# COMPACT_ATOMS: atom_id res chain seq x y z
N MET A 1 15.02 -25.76 -1.02
CA MET A 1 14.64 -25.48 -2.42
C MET A 1 13.44 -24.55 -2.54
N THR A 2 12.60 -24.37 -1.51
CA THR A 2 11.45 -23.44 -1.52
C THR A 2 11.83 -21.95 -1.36
N ASN A 3 12.89 -21.65 -0.62
CA ASN A 3 13.26 -20.26 -0.28
C ASN A 3 13.87 -19.46 -1.45
N GLU A 4 14.66 -20.11 -2.32
CA GLU A 4 15.33 -19.41 -3.43
C GLU A 4 14.37 -19.06 -4.58
N ALA A 5 13.39 -19.93 -4.86
CA ALA A 5 12.32 -19.65 -5.83
C ALA A 5 11.37 -18.55 -5.34
N ALA A 6 11.04 -18.53 -4.05
CA ALA A 6 10.24 -17.48 -3.43
C ALA A 6 10.96 -16.12 -3.50
N ARG A 7 12.27 -16.08 -3.20
CA ARG A 7 13.10 -14.87 -3.30
C ARG A 7 13.25 -14.37 -4.74
N ALA A 8 13.38 -15.27 -5.72
CA ALA A 8 13.40 -14.90 -7.13
C ALA A 8 12.05 -14.35 -7.62
N ALA A 9 10.94 -14.91 -7.15
CA ALA A 9 9.61 -14.40 -7.41
C ALA A 9 9.41 -13.02 -6.75
N ALA A 10 9.87 -12.84 -5.50
CA ALA A 10 9.82 -11.56 -4.79
C ALA A 10 10.55 -10.48 -5.58
N SER A 11 11.80 -10.74 -5.97
CA SER A 11 12.61 -9.80 -6.75
C SER A 11 12.00 -9.49 -8.13
N THR A 12 11.34 -10.48 -8.76
CA THR A 12 10.62 -10.29 -10.02
C THR A 12 9.42 -9.37 -9.83
N THR A 13 8.61 -9.59 -8.79
CA THR A 13 7.47 -8.75 -8.43
C THR A 13 7.91 -7.33 -8.08
N ALA A 14 8.94 -7.18 -7.25
CA ALA A 14 9.53 -5.88 -6.91
C ALA A 14 10.01 -5.14 -8.17
N ARG A 15 10.61 -5.85 -9.13
CA ARG A 15 11.02 -5.28 -10.41
C ARG A 15 9.84 -4.86 -11.27
N ILE A 16 8.74 -5.61 -11.29
CA ILE A 16 7.51 -5.24 -12.00
C ILE A 16 6.89 -3.99 -11.38
N VAL A 17 6.75 -3.97 -10.05
CA VAL A 17 6.27 -2.81 -9.29
C VAL A 17 7.12 -1.57 -9.60
N TRP A 18 8.44 -1.71 -9.56
CA TRP A 18 9.36 -0.62 -9.87
C TRP A 18 9.31 -0.18 -11.34
N ALA A 19 9.22 -1.11 -12.30
CA ALA A 19 9.15 -0.78 -13.73
C ALA A 19 7.84 -0.05 -14.08
N THR A 20 6.75 -0.43 -13.43
CA THR A 20 5.48 0.29 -13.49
C THR A 20 5.61 1.70 -12.95
N ALA A 21 6.22 1.83 -11.78
CA ALA A 21 6.45 3.12 -11.17
C ALA A 21 7.27 4.00 -12.11
N ASP A 22 8.36 3.51 -12.67
CA ASP A 22 9.14 4.23 -13.69
C ASP A 22 8.30 4.59 -14.93
N LYS A 23 7.31 3.79 -15.32
CA LYS A 23 6.44 4.12 -16.45
C LYS A 23 5.47 5.27 -16.15
N TYR A 24 4.89 5.30 -14.95
CA TYR A 24 3.81 6.24 -14.61
C TYR A 24 4.27 7.47 -13.82
N LEU A 25 5.39 7.35 -13.11
CA LEU A 25 5.97 8.40 -12.26
C LEU A 25 7.07 9.19 -12.97
N ARG A 26 7.65 8.66 -14.05
CA ARG A 26 8.69 9.36 -14.82
C ARG A 26 8.18 10.70 -15.34
N ASN A 27 9.00 11.73 -15.13
CA ASN A 27 8.74 13.16 -15.39
C ASN A 27 7.78 13.85 -14.42
N VAL A 28 7.24 13.15 -13.41
CA VAL A 28 6.38 13.74 -12.36
C VAL A 28 7.09 13.83 -11.02
N VAL A 29 7.84 12.79 -10.69
CA VAL A 29 8.66 12.69 -9.48
C VAL A 29 10.05 12.23 -9.88
N GLU A 30 11.04 12.57 -9.07
CA GLU A 30 12.40 12.14 -9.35
C GLU A 30 12.58 10.65 -9.04
N PRO A 31 13.47 9.93 -9.75
CA PRO A 31 13.72 8.51 -9.50
C PRO A 31 14.08 8.19 -8.05
N GLN A 32 14.72 9.13 -7.37
CA GLN A 32 15.06 9.05 -5.94
C GLN A 32 13.83 9.13 -5.01
N GLU A 33 12.75 9.75 -5.45
CA GLU A 33 11.49 9.84 -4.71
C GLU A 33 10.55 8.66 -5.01
N TYR A 34 10.83 7.85 -6.04
CA TYR A 34 9.92 6.76 -6.45
C TYR A 34 9.55 5.82 -5.30
N GLY A 35 10.51 5.48 -4.43
CA GLY A 35 10.25 4.66 -3.25
C GLY A 35 9.17 5.24 -2.35
N ASP A 36 9.18 6.56 -2.16
CA ASP A 36 8.26 7.26 -1.27
C ASP A 36 6.80 7.17 -1.79
N TYR A 37 6.60 6.98 -3.11
CA TYR A 37 5.28 6.75 -3.71
C TYR A 37 4.94 5.26 -3.79
N ILE A 38 5.87 4.41 -4.21
CA ILE A 38 5.62 2.98 -4.43
C ILE A 38 5.31 2.25 -3.13
N LEU A 39 6.03 2.56 -2.06
CA LEU A 39 5.89 1.89 -0.77
C LEU A 39 4.47 1.97 -0.22
N PRO A 40 3.85 3.16 -0.06
CA PRO A 40 2.51 3.24 0.49
C PRO A 40 1.45 2.57 -0.40
N PHE A 41 1.57 2.64 -1.73
CA PHE A 41 0.64 1.90 -2.62
C PHE A 41 0.80 0.37 -2.50
N THR A 42 2.02 -0.11 -2.29
CA THR A 42 2.28 -1.54 -2.09
C THR A 42 1.72 -2.03 -0.76
N VAL A 43 1.92 -1.26 0.32
CA VAL A 43 1.29 -1.52 1.64
C VAL A 43 -0.23 -1.54 1.51
N LEU A 44 -0.80 -0.54 0.83
CA LEU A 44 -2.24 -0.40 0.65
C LEU A 44 -2.82 -1.63 -0.04
N ARG A 45 -2.17 -2.12 -1.11
CA ARG A 45 -2.61 -3.31 -1.84
C ARG A 45 -2.49 -4.58 -0.99
N ARG A 46 -1.46 -4.71 -0.16
CA ARG A 46 -1.32 -5.87 0.75
C ARG A 46 -2.39 -5.86 1.83
N LEU A 47 -2.66 -4.69 2.43
CA LEU A 47 -3.74 -4.53 3.40
C LEU A 47 -5.10 -4.83 2.80
N GLU A 48 -5.35 -4.39 1.56
CA GLU A 48 -6.59 -4.70 0.85
C GLU A 48 -6.80 -6.20 0.71
N PHE A 49 -5.76 -6.97 0.32
CA PHE A 49 -5.86 -8.43 0.25
C PHE A 49 -6.04 -9.12 1.60
N LEU A 50 -5.34 -8.66 2.65
CA LEU A 50 -5.50 -9.23 4.00
C LEU A 50 -6.91 -9.03 4.55
N LEU A 51 -7.54 -7.93 4.14
CA LEU A 51 -8.90 -7.58 4.56
C LEU A 51 -9.96 -8.16 3.64
N GLU A 52 -9.66 -8.47 2.37
CA GLU A 52 -10.65 -8.90 1.37
C GLU A 52 -11.57 -10.03 1.86
N ASP A 53 -11.00 -11.08 2.48
CA ASP A 53 -11.75 -12.22 3.03
C ASP A 53 -12.62 -11.87 4.25
N THR A 54 -12.26 -10.85 5.02
CA THR A 54 -12.91 -10.50 6.30
C THR A 54 -13.69 -9.19 6.23
N LYS A 55 -13.60 -8.46 5.12
CA LYS A 55 -14.09 -7.10 4.98
C LYS A 55 -15.59 -7.00 5.18
N GLU A 56 -16.36 -7.89 4.56
CA GLU A 56 -17.83 -7.87 4.65
C GLU A 56 -18.29 -8.11 6.10
N ASP A 57 -17.68 -9.09 6.77
CA ASP A 57 -18.01 -9.45 8.15
C ASP A 57 -17.60 -8.34 9.14
N VAL A 58 -16.43 -7.72 8.93
CA VAL A 58 -15.96 -6.61 9.76
C VAL A 58 -16.80 -5.36 9.56
N ILE A 59 -17.21 -5.02 8.33
CA ILE A 59 -18.11 -3.88 8.09
C ILE A 59 -19.42 -4.09 8.83
N GLU A 60 -20.05 -5.26 8.70
CA GLU A 60 -21.32 -5.56 9.39
C GLU A 60 -21.15 -5.51 10.92
N PHE A 61 -20.04 -6.07 11.42
CA PHE A 61 -19.72 -6.07 12.85
C PHE A 61 -19.50 -4.66 13.42
N VAL A 62 -18.85 -3.79 12.66
CA VAL A 62 -18.58 -2.39 13.01
C VAL A 62 -19.83 -1.54 12.86
N GLU A 63 -20.63 -1.71 11.81
CA GLU A 63 -21.91 -1.00 11.64
C GLU A 63 -22.86 -1.29 12.80
N ALA A 64 -22.96 -2.56 13.22
CA ALA A 64 -23.72 -2.98 14.39
C ALA A 64 -23.24 -2.34 15.72
N ARG A 65 -22.01 -1.83 15.75
CA ARG A 65 -21.35 -1.21 16.92
C ARG A 65 -20.95 0.25 16.70
N SER A 66 -21.47 0.88 15.65
CA SER A 66 -21.11 2.24 15.21
C SER A 66 -21.40 3.35 16.23
N GLY A 67 -22.20 3.05 17.27
CA GLY A 67 -22.44 3.94 18.41
C GLY A 67 -21.36 3.88 19.51
N MET A 68 -20.36 3.02 19.40
CA MET A 68 -19.29 2.86 20.41
C MET A 68 -18.06 3.71 20.09
N PRO A 69 -17.27 4.11 21.11
CA PRO A 69 -15.94 4.67 20.93
C PRO A 69 -15.06 3.81 20.02
N LEU A 70 -14.30 4.44 19.10
CA LEU A 70 -13.40 3.77 18.16
C LEU A 70 -12.46 2.75 18.83
N ILE A 71 -11.94 3.09 20.02
CA ILE A 71 -11.05 2.21 20.78
C ILE A 71 -11.70 0.86 21.16
N LEU A 72 -13.01 0.86 21.43
CA LEU A 72 -13.75 -0.37 21.75
C LEU A 72 -14.04 -1.18 20.50
N ILE A 73 -14.22 -0.51 19.36
CA ILE A 73 -14.35 -1.16 18.05
C ILE A 73 -13.02 -1.84 17.70
N ASP A 74 -11.88 -1.17 17.89
CA ASP A 74 -10.55 -1.74 17.67
C ASP A 74 -10.34 -3.02 18.50
N ILE A 75 -10.67 -2.99 19.79
CA ILE A 75 -10.56 -4.17 20.68
C ILE A 75 -11.52 -5.28 20.22
N ALA A 76 -12.77 -4.94 19.89
CA ALA A 76 -13.76 -5.92 19.50
C ALA A 76 -13.42 -6.60 18.16
N VAL A 77 -12.82 -5.87 17.21
CA VAL A 77 -12.32 -6.46 15.96
C VAL A 77 -11.10 -7.33 16.22
N ALA A 78 -10.17 -6.89 17.07
CA ALA A 78 -9.02 -7.68 17.46
C ALA A 78 -9.40 -9.00 18.16
N GLU A 79 -10.40 -8.98 19.04
CA GLU A 79 -10.90 -10.18 19.73
C GLU A 79 -11.79 -11.05 18.83
N GLY A 80 -12.62 -10.44 17.97
CA GLY A 80 -13.56 -11.17 17.11
C GLY A 80 -12.91 -11.82 15.89
N PHE A 81 -11.97 -11.12 15.24
CA PHE A 81 -11.36 -11.54 13.98
C PHE A 81 -9.87 -11.86 14.10
N GLY A 82 -9.24 -11.56 15.25
CA GLY A 82 -7.78 -11.71 15.39
C GLY A 82 -6.98 -10.70 14.55
N LEU A 83 -7.64 -9.65 14.04
CA LEU A 83 -7.03 -8.66 13.15
C LEU A 83 -6.66 -7.41 13.93
N SER A 84 -5.39 -6.99 13.86
CA SER A 84 -4.94 -5.71 14.44
C SER A 84 -5.24 -4.50 13.55
N VAL A 85 -5.74 -4.75 12.34
CA VAL A 85 -6.00 -3.76 11.30
C VAL A 85 -7.34 -4.08 10.64
N TYR A 86 -8.13 -3.07 10.34
CA TYR A 86 -9.37 -3.21 9.58
C TYR A 86 -9.68 -1.96 8.78
N ASN A 87 -10.61 -2.08 7.83
CA ASN A 87 -11.13 -0.98 7.06
C ASN A 87 -12.66 -1.01 7.07
N VAL A 88 -13.28 0.12 7.41
CA VAL A 88 -14.75 0.27 7.48
C VAL A 88 -15.35 0.88 6.21
N SER A 89 -14.50 1.29 5.27
CA SER A 89 -14.91 1.86 4.00
C SER A 89 -15.38 0.77 3.04
N PRO A 90 -16.56 0.91 2.42
CA PRO A 90 -17.02 -0.01 1.39
C PRO A 90 -16.22 0.11 0.08
N LEU A 91 -15.37 1.14 -0.06
CA LEU A 91 -14.55 1.37 -1.25
C LEU A 91 -13.44 0.33 -1.40
N ASN A 92 -13.05 0.03 -2.63
CA ASN A 92 -11.89 -0.80 -3.00
C ASN A 92 -11.08 -0.07 -4.09
N LEU A 93 -9.78 -0.36 -4.21
CA LEU A 93 -8.92 0.20 -5.25
C LEU A 93 -9.47 -0.06 -6.65
N ALA A 94 -10.06 -1.22 -6.91
CA ALA A 94 -10.71 -1.54 -8.18
C ALA A 94 -11.94 -0.64 -8.47
N HIS A 95 -12.71 -0.32 -7.43
CA HIS A 95 -13.87 0.58 -7.55
C HIS A 95 -13.41 2.02 -7.78
N ILE A 96 -12.40 2.46 -7.02
CA ILE A 96 -11.79 3.79 -7.16
C ILE A 96 -11.13 3.95 -8.55
N ALA A 97 -10.47 2.90 -9.05
CA ALA A 97 -9.88 2.88 -10.40
C ALA A 97 -10.92 2.89 -11.53
N SER A 98 -12.19 2.60 -11.22
CA SER A 98 -13.30 2.64 -12.18
C SER A 98 -13.98 4.01 -12.23
N VAL A 99 -13.74 4.87 -11.23
CA VAL A 99 -14.29 6.22 -11.17
C VAL A 99 -13.27 7.19 -11.79
N ASP A 100 -13.46 7.54 -13.07
CA ASP A 100 -12.57 8.44 -13.83
C ASP A 100 -12.49 9.88 -13.25
N HIS A 101 -13.40 10.29 -12.38
CA HIS A 101 -13.45 11.65 -11.80
C HIS A 101 -13.42 11.60 -10.27
N ASN A 102 -12.42 12.24 -9.65
CA ASN A 102 -12.15 12.29 -8.20
C ASN A 102 -11.51 11.04 -7.58
N VAL A 103 -10.57 10.40 -8.29
CA VAL A 103 -9.74 9.29 -7.75
C VAL A 103 -9.03 9.70 -6.46
N ASP A 104 -8.55 10.95 -6.39
CA ASP A 104 -7.91 11.55 -5.22
C ASP A 104 -8.82 11.46 -3.98
N LYS A 105 -10.07 11.93 -4.08
CA LYS A 105 -11.03 11.89 -2.97
C LYS A 105 -11.41 10.45 -2.61
N GLY A 106 -11.54 9.58 -3.61
CA GLY A 106 -11.83 8.16 -3.40
C GLY A 106 -10.72 7.47 -2.62
N VAL A 107 -9.46 7.65 -3.04
CA VAL A 107 -8.28 7.10 -2.35
C VAL A 107 -8.16 7.67 -0.94
N LEU A 108 -8.30 8.99 -0.76
CA LEU A 108 -8.23 9.63 0.56
C LEU A 108 -9.33 9.13 1.50
N SER A 109 -10.57 9.02 1.00
CA SER A 109 -11.69 8.50 1.80
C SER A 109 -11.49 7.02 2.17
N TYR A 110 -10.87 6.24 1.29
CA TYR A 110 -10.55 4.84 1.56
C TYR A 110 -9.47 4.69 2.62
N VAL A 111 -8.42 5.52 2.54
CA VAL A 111 -7.31 5.56 3.51
C VAL A 111 -7.79 6.03 4.89
N ASN A 112 -8.69 7.01 4.93
CA ASN A 112 -9.33 7.47 6.16
C ASN A 112 -10.27 6.43 6.79
N GLY A 113 -10.66 5.39 6.04
CA GLY A 113 -11.49 4.29 6.54
C GLY A 113 -10.70 3.20 7.26
N PHE A 114 -9.37 3.24 7.28
CA PHE A 114 -8.56 2.29 8.04
C PHE A 114 -8.59 2.58 9.54
N SER A 115 -8.26 1.56 10.35
CA SER A 115 -8.07 1.71 11.80
C SER A 115 -7.01 2.76 12.14
N HIS A 116 -7.14 3.35 13.33
CA HIS A 116 -6.26 4.43 13.79
C HIS A 116 -4.77 4.06 13.72
N ASN A 117 -4.44 2.79 13.99
CA ASN A 117 -3.07 2.29 13.99
C ASN A 117 -2.37 2.46 12.62
N ILE A 118 -3.11 2.37 11.51
CA ILE A 118 -2.55 2.57 10.16
C ILE A 118 -2.65 4.04 9.74
N ALA A 119 -3.63 4.81 10.26
CA ALA A 119 -3.77 6.23 9.96
C ALA A 119 -2.48 7.03 10.25
N ASP A 120 -1.77 6.71 11.34
CA ASP A 120 -0.48 7.31 11.66
C ASP A 120 0.60 6.96 10.61
N ILE A 121 0.60 5.72 10.10
CA ILE A 121 1.53 5.27 9.05
C ILE A 121 1.28 6.07 7.77
N TRP A 122 0.02 6.25 7.37
CA TRP A 122 -0.34 7.06 6.19
C TRP A 122 0.05 8.53 6.33
N THR A 123 -0.04 9.05 7.55
CA THR A 123 0.39 10.41 7.89
C THR A 123 1.91 10.53 7.81
N ALA A 124 2.67 9.54 8.29
CA ALA A 124 4.13 9.50 8.22
C ALA A 124 4.64 9.42 6.77
N PHE A 125 3.94 8.70 5.89
CA PHE A 125 4.22 8.69 4.45
C PHE A 125 3.76 9.96 3.72
N GLU A 126 3.12 10.90 4.41
CA GLU A 126 2.48 12.07 3.82
C GLU A 126 1.57 11.71 2.62
N PHE A 127 0.89 10.56 2.72
CA PHE A 127 0.14 9.97 1.62
C PHE A 127 -0.82 10.95 0.93
N PRO A 128 -1.53 11.84 1.65
CA PRO A 128 -2.37 12.83 1.00
C PRO A 128 -1.63 13.76 0.04
N LYS A 129 -0.41 14.18 0.37
CA LYS A 129 0.42 15.02 -0.49
C LYS A 129 0.88 14.25 -1.73
N LEU A 130 1.22 12.97 -1.57
CA LEU A 130 1.60 12.10 -2.68
C LEU A 130 0.44 11.97 -3.69
N VAL A 131 -0.76 11.72 -3.17
CA VAL A 131 -2.00 11.61 -3.96
C VAL A 131 -2.28 12.92 -4.69
N GLU A 132 -2.15 14.07 -4.03
CA GLU A 132 -2.35 15.39 -4.63
C GLU A 132 -1.36 15.64 -5.79
N LYS A 133 -0.07 15.37 -5.59
CA LYS A 133 0.97 15.54 -6.63
C LYS A 133 0.68 14.65 -7.85
N LEU A 134 0.29 13.40 -7.62
CA LEU A 134 -0.07 12.46 -8.69
C LEU A 134 -1.39 12.83 -9.40
N SER A 135 -2.35 13.38 -8.66
CA SER A 135 -3.63 13.85 -9.19
C SER A 135 -3.42 15.07 -10.08
N ALA A 136 -2.64 16.05 -9.61
CA ALA A 136 -2.25 17.24 -10.36
C ALA A 136 -1.52 16.89 -11.67
N ALA A 137 -0.74 15.81 -11.66
CA ALA A 137 -0.06 15.28 -12.84
C ALA A 137 -0.92 14.37 -13.73
N ASN A 138 -2.19 14.13 -13.36
CA ASN A 138 -3.12 13.21 -14.02
C ASN A 138 -2.55 11.79 -14.19
N ARG A 139 -1.75 11.34 -13.21
CA ARG A 139 -1.13 9.99 -13.17
C ARG A 139 -1.72 9.08 -12.11
N LEU A 140 -2.37 9.65 -11.09
CA LEU A 140 -2.91 8.90 -9.96
C LEU A 140 -3.78 7.72 -10.40
N LEU A 141 -4.73 7.94 -11.33
CA LEU A 141 -5.61 6.89 -11.84
C LEU A 141 -4.83 5.72 -12.45
N ALA A 142 -3.81 6.03 -13.28
CA ALA A 142 -3.00 5.02 -13.94
C ALA A 142 -2.17 4.21 -12.94
N VAL A 143 -1.64 4.86 -11.91
CA VAL A 143 -0.91 4.23 -10.80
C VAL A 143 -1.85 3.30 -10.04
N VAL A 144 -2.98 3.81 -9.53
CA VAL A 144 -3.97 3.05 -8.74
C VAL A 144 -4.49 1.85 -9.53
N LYS A 145 -4.86 2.03 -10.81
CA LYS A 145 -5.34 0.96 -11.69
C LYS A 145 -4.28 -0.12 -11.93
N HIS A 146 -3.02 0.25 -11.98
CA HIS A 146 -1.96 -0.74 -12.10
C HIS A 146 -1.80 -1.51 -10.78
N PHE A 147 -1.70 -0.82 -9.64
CA PHE A 147 -1.58 -1.48 -8.34
C PHE A 147 -2.79 -2.39 -8.03
N SER A 148 -4.00 -2.02 -8.46
CA SER A 148 -5.18 -2.89 -8.33
C SER A 148 -5.11 -4.15 -9.21
N THR A 149 -4.28 -4.18 -10.25
CA THR A 149 -4.07 -5.38 -11.09
C THR A 149 -2.96 -6.29 -10.55
N LEU A 150 -2.14 -5.80 -9.63
CA LEU A 150 -1.11 -6.60 -9.00
C LEU A 150 -1.75 -7.52 -7.95
N SER A 151 -1.60 -8.82 -8.14
CA SER A 151 -2.03 -9.84 -7.18
C SER A 151 -0.93 -10.06 -6.14
N LEU A 152 -1.05 -9.39 -5.00
CA LEU A 152 -0.15 -9.51 -3.84
C LEU A 152 -0.80 -10.27 -2.67
N GLY A 153 -1.81 -11.10 -2.97
CA GLY A 153 -2.57 -11.86 -1.98
C GLY A 153 -1.80 -13.03 -1.36
N SER A 154 -2.28 -13.49 -0.21
CA SER A 154 -1.72 -14.57 0.63
C SER A 154 -1.50 -15.91 -0.11
N THR A 155 -2.30 -16.21 -1.14
CA THR A 155 -2.10 -17.41 -1.98
C THR A 155 -0.92 -17.30 -2.95
N SER A 156 -0.48 -16.07 -3.28
CA SER A 156 0.60 -15.82 -4.25
C SER A 156 1.88 -15.28 -3.63
N VAL A 157 1.79 -14.67 -2.43
CA VAL A 157 2.90 -14.04 -1.72
C VAL A 157 2.81 -14.39 -0.23
N GLU A 158 3.67 -15.32 0.19
CA GLU A 158 3.90 -15.64 1.61
C GLU A 158 4.40 -14.40 2.36
N ASP A 159 4.16 -14.29 3.67
CA ASP A 159 4.56 -13.11 4.47
C ASP A 159 6.06 -12.80 4.37
N SER A 160 6.89 -13.83 4.26
CA SER A 160 8.34 -13.72 4.02
C SER A 160 8.66 -13.06 2.68
N MET A 161 7.96 -13.46 1.63
CA MET A 161 8.13 -12.96 0.26
C MET A 161 7.71 -11.48 0.16
N MET A 162 6.71 -11.05 0.94
CA MET A 162 6.33 -9.64 1.00
C MET A 162 7.42 -8.80 1.69
N GLY A 163 8.01 -9.32 2.78
CA GLY A 163 9.16 -8.69 3.43
C GLY A 163 10.34 -8.50 2.46
N ASP A 164 10.65 -9.54 1.69
CA ASP A 164 11.69 -9.47 0.64
C ASP A 164 11.35 -8.41 -0.43
N ILE A 165 10.09 -8.34 -0.90
CA ILE A 165 9.66 -7.30 -1.87
C ILE A 165 9.85 -5.89 -1.28
N PHE A 166 9.47 -5.68 -0.02
CA PHE A 166 9.65 -4.40 0.66
C PHE A 166 11.13 -4.03 0.78
N GLU A 167 11.98 -4.97 1.18
CA GLU A 167 13.42 -4.77 1.28
C GLU A 167 14.03 -4.44 -0.09
N ASP A 168 13.65 -5.16 -1.15
CA ASP A 168 14.13 -4.90 -2.52
C ASP A 168 13.69 -3.51 -3.02
N VAL A 169 12.44 -3.10 -2.75
CA VAL A 169 11.93 -1.78 -3.13
C VAL A 169 12.61 -0.67 -2.33
N MET A 170 12.78 -0.85 -1.02
CA MET A 170 13.52 0.09 -0.18
C MET A 170 14.97 0.19 -0.63
N TYR A 171 15.65 -0.92 -0.87
CA TYR A 171 17.04 -0.95 -1.33
C TYR A 171 17.19 -0.17 -2.64
N ARG A 172 16.29 -0.36 -3.61
CA ARG A 172 16.30 0.41 -4.88
C ARG A 172 16.02 1.89 -4.68
N ALA A 173 15.12 2.24 -3.77
CA ALA A 173 14.84 3.62 -3.42
C ALA A 173 16.06 4.30 -2.77
N PHE A 174 16.74 3.59 -1.86
CA PHE A 174 17.96 4.06 -1.21
C PHE A 174 19.16 4.11 -2.16
N ASP A 175 19.35 3.13 -3.04
CA ASP A 175 20.39 3.13 -4.07
C ASP A 175 20.23 4.35 -5.00
N LYS A 176 19.00 4.65 -5.42
CA LYS A 176 18.69 5.83 -6.23
C LYS A 176 18.81 7.16 -5.48
N LYS A 177 18.53 7.20 -4.18
CA LYS A 177 18.85 8.36 -3.31
C LYS A 177 20.36 8.50 -3.09
N GLY A 178 21.11 7.40 -3.04
CA GLY A 178 22.55 7.33 -2.83
C GLY A 178 23.40 7.84 -3.99
N GLU A 179 22.86 7.86 -5.21
CA GLU A 179 23.49 8.56 -6.35
C GLU A 179 23.51 10.09 -6.19
N GLY A 180 22.74 10.65 -5.23
CA GLY A 180 22.75 12.07 -4.87
C GLY A 180 23.40 12.42 -3.52
N CYS A 181 23.56 11.46 -2.59
CA CYS A 181 24.29 11.66 -1.33
C CYS A 181 25.11 10.42 -0.99
N GLY A 182 26.42 10.63 -0.88
CA GLY A 182 27.45 9.58 -0.87
C GLY A 182 27.24 8.46 0.13
N CYS A 183 27.44 7.24 -0.38
CA CYS A 183 28.20 6.15 0.22
C CYS A 183 28.47 6.27 1.73
N PHE A 184 27.64 5.64 2.57
CA PHE A 184 28.03 5.24 3.93
C PHE A 184 27.18 4.08 4.43
N LEU A 185 27.29 2.89 3.83
CA LEU A 185 27.01 1.63 4.54
C LEU A 185 27.81 0.50 3.90
N TYR A 186 29.12 0.44 4.19
CA TYR A 186 29.88 -0.80 4.38
C TYR A 186 31.29 -0.43 4.86
N ALA A 187 31.41 -0.16 6.16
CA ALA A 187 32.69 -0.19 6.87
C ALA A 187 32.42 -0.64 8.31
N ALA A 188 32.37 -1.95 8.50
CA ALA A 188 32.72 -2.64 9.73
C ALA A 188 33.09 -4.09 9.38
#